data_AF-A0AAX3NPY3-F1
#
_entry.id   AF-A0AAX3NPY3-F1
#
_cell.length_a   1.000
_cell.length_b   1.000
_cell.length_c   1.000
_cell.angle_alpha   90.00
_cell.angle_beta   90.00
_cell.angle_gamma   90.00
#
_symmetry.space_group_name_H-M   'P 1'
#
loop_
_entity.id
_entity.type
_entity.pdbx_description
1 polymer ?
#
loop_
_entity_poly.entity_id
_entity_poly.type
_entity_poly.pdbx_seq_one_letter_code
_entity_poly.pdbx_strand_id
1 'polypeptide(L)'
;MQKKWDQARIKALISDASENIESYRDQDDPKALEQFTGQMKTLLLADMSMLEFMPEYLPLALYGRVQFPAKTKPEWNKWLSGGVQPSWDEFKVSVAFNNADLPLVKAVRAQSEDQLIEACAVLFQLDNPLPRGGRRADDDYELRDDEDEDGEDADADYNGDGDDDGDQDMYDEVRF
;
A
#
# COMPACT_ATOMS: atom_id res chain seq x y z
N MET A 1 -17.38 -11.86 19.68
CA MET A 1 -16.88 -12.56 18.48
C MET A 1 -16.25 -11.53 17.56
N GLN A 2 -15.03 -11.74 17.10
CA GLN A 2 -14.35 -10.80 16.21
C GLN A 2 -14.94 -10.95 14.80
N LYS A 3 -15.33 -9.83 14.19
CA LYS A 3 -15.99 -9.83 12.88
C LYS A 3 -14.97 -10.18 11.78
N LYS A 4 -15.43 -10.86 10.74
CA LYS A 4 -14.59 -11.24 9.59
C LYS A 4 -14.83 -10.27 8.43
N TRP A 5 -13.79 -10.04 7.65
CA TRP A 5 -13.89 -9.28 6.42
C TRP A 5 -14.69 -10.05 5.36
N ASP A 6 -15.51 -9.33 4.59
CA ASP A 6 -15.95 -9.79 3.28
C ASP A 6 -14.86 -9.48 2.25
N GLN A 7 -13.99 -10.47 2.01
CA GLN A 7 -12.85 -10.33 1.11
C GLN A 7 -13.25 -10.10 -0.34
N ALA A 8 -14.41 -10.61 -0.77
CA ALA A 8 -14.90 -10.41 -2.13
C ALA A 8 -15.33 -8.95 -2.31
N ARG A 9 -16.08 -8.43 -1.34
CA ARG A 9 -16.53 -7.04 -1.31
C ARG A 9 -15.36 -6.05 -1.24
N ILE A 10 -14.37 -6.29 -0.37
CA ILE A 10 -13.18 -5.44 -0.30
C ILE A 10 -12.45 -5.39 -1.64
N LYS A 11 -12.28 -6.52 -2.32
CA LYS A 11 -11.61 -6.57 -3.64
C LYS A 11 -12.40 -5.83 -4.72
N ALA A 12 -13.73 -5.96 -4.74
CA ALA A 12 -14.58 -5.21 -5.65
C ALA A 12 -14.40 -3.71 -5.44
N LEU A 13 -14.52 -3.24 -4.19
CA LEU A 13 -14.33 -1.83 -3.85
C LEU A 13 -12.93 -1.30 -4.18
N ILE A 14 -11.88 -2.12 -4.00
CA ILE A 14 -10.53 -1.75 -4.42
C ILE A 14 -10.49 -1.53 -5.93
N SER A 15 -11.05 -2.45 -6.73
CA SER A 15 -11.09 -2.35 -8.19
C SER A 15 -11.84 -1.11 -8.64
N ASP A 16 -13.07 -0.95 -8.15
CA ASP A 16 -13.97 0.15 -8.55
C ASP A 16 -13.36 1.51 -8.16
N ALA A 17 -12.81 1.61 -6.95
CA ALA A 17 -12.17 2.84 -6.49
C ALA A 17 -10.84 3.10 -7.23
N SER A 18 -10.02 2.09 -7.52
CA SER A 18 -8.76 2.27 -8.24
C SER A 18 -8.99 2.77 -9.66
N GLU A 19 -9.94 2.19 -10.38
CA GLU A 19 -10.27 2.61 -11.76
C GLU A 19 -10.69 4.08 -11.80
N ASN A 20 -11.51 4.51 -10.84
CA ASN A 20 -11.88 5.91 -10.70
C ASN A 20 -10.65 6.78 -10.37
N ILE A 21 -9.85 6.42 -9.37
CA ILE A 21 -8.67 7.22 -8.98
C ILE A 21 -7.68 7.38 -10.14
N GLU A 22 -7.38 6.29 -10.86
CA GLU A 22 -6.46 6.30 -11.99
C GLU A 22 -6.96 7.19 -13.13
N SER A 23 -8.28 7.23 -13.37
CA SER A 23 -8.89 8.10 -14.38
C SER A 23 -8.71 9.60 -14.11
N TYR A 24 -8.45 10.00 -12.86
CA TYR A 24 -8.22 11.39 -12.46
C TYR A 24 -6.76 11.68 -12.06
N ARG A 25 -5.85 10.70 -12.19
CA ARG A 25 -4.40 10.90 -12.02
C ARG A 25 -3.76 11.38 -13.32
N ASP A 26 -4.30 12.46 -13.86
CA ASP A 26 -3.69 13.16 -14.99
C ASP A 26 -2.48 13.97 -14.51
N GLN A 27 -1.34 13.85 -15.20
CA GLN A 27 -0.14 14.63 -14.88
C GLN A 27 -0.29 16.10 -15.27
N ASP A 28 -1.19 16.41 -16.23
CA ASP A 28 -1.45 17.75 -16.71
C ASP A 28 -2.44 18.54 -15.81
N ASP A 29 -3.26 17.84 -15.01
CA ASP A 29 -4.10 18.44 -13.96
C ASP A 29 -3.92 17.76 -12.59
N PRO A 30 -2.88 18.16 -11.83
CA PRO A 30 -2.61 17.57 -10.52
C PRO A 30 -3.71 17.82 -9.47
N LYS A 31 -4.69 18.70 -9.74
CA LYS A 31 -5.81 18.98 -8.83
C LYS A 31 -7.07 18.19 -9.16
N ALA A 32 -7.13 17.55 -10.33
CA ALA A 32 -8.33 16.82 -10.78
C ALA A 32 -8.79 15.78 -9.74
N LEU A 33 -7.87 14.96 -9.23
CA LEU A 33 -8.18 13.96 -8.21
C LEU A 33 -8.67 14.57 -6.89
N GLU A 34 -8.05 15.65 -6.42
CA GLU A 34 -8.47 16.33 -5.19
C GLU A 34 -9.90 16.90 -5.35
N GLN A 35 -10.20 17.52 -6.50
CA GLN A 35 -11.51 18.07 -6.82
C GLN A 35 -12.57 16.98 -6.92
N PHE A 36 -12.30 15.89 -7.66
CA PHE A 36 -13.20 14.76 -7.81
C PHE A 36 -13.56 14.15 -6.45
N THR A 37 -12.56 13.84 -5.64
CA THR A 37 -12.80 13.26 -4.31
C THR A 37 -13.52 14.25 -3.38
N GLY A 38 -13.32 15.56 -3.55
CA GLY A 38 -14.06 16.62 -2.86
C GLY A 38 -15.53 16.72 -3.29
N GLN A 39 -15.82 16.49 -4.57
CA GLN A 39 -17.19 16.38 -5.09
C GLN A 39 -17.89 15.14 -4.50
N MET A 40 -17.20 13.98 -4.46
CA MET A 40 -17.74 12.77 -3.84
C MET A 40 -18.12 13.00 -2.37
N LYS A 41 -17.24 13.66 -1.61
CA LYS A 41 -17.56 14.06 -0.23
C LYS A 41 -18.82 14.94 -0.15
N THR A 42 -18.95 15.92 -1.03
CA THR A 42 -20.09 16.85 -1.04
C THR A 42 -21.40 16.11 -1.35
N LEU A 43 -21.36 15.20 -2.33
CA LEU A 43 -22.47 14.35 -2.72
C LEU A 43 -22.91 13.43 -1.57
N LEU A 44 -21.96 12.75 -0.89
CA LEU A 44 -22.27 11.88 0.24
C LEU A 44 -22.82 12.64 1.46
N LEU A 45 -22.34 13.86 1.70
CA LEU A 45 -22.89 14.72 2.76
C LEU A 45 -24.31 15.20 2.44
N ALA A 46 -24.66 15.34 1.16
CA ALA A 46 -26.00 15.69 0.73
C ALA A 46 -26.97 14.50 0.84
N ASP A 47 -26.50 13.30 0.48
CA ASP A 47 -27.29 12.08 0.55
C ASP A 47 -26.42 10.85 0.81
N MET A 48 -26.46 10.36 2.06
CA MET A 48 -25.70 9.17 2.47
C MET A 48 -26.33 7.86 1.99
N SER A 49 -27.61 7.87 1.58
CA SER A 49 -28.29 6.67 1.07
C SER A 49 -27.67 6.19 -0.24
N MET A 50 -26.94 7.05 -0.95
CA MET A 50 -26.19 6.68 -2.15
C MET A 50 -25.18 5.54 -1.90
N LEU A 51 -24.67 5.39 -0.67
CA LEU A 51 -23.76 4.28 -0.31
C LEU A 51 -24.43 2.90 -0.36
N GLU A 52 -25.76 2.82 -0.42
CA GLU A 52 -26.48 1.56 -0.63
C GLU A 52 -26.28 1.03 -2.06
N PHE A 53 -26.08 1.94 -3.02
CA PHE A 53 -25.97 1.62 -4.45
C PHE A 53 -24.55 1.78 -4.98
N MET A 54 -23.79 2.73 -4.41
CA MET A 54 -22.41 3.07 -4.82
C MET A 54 -21.50 3.08 -3.59
N PRO A 55 -21.21 1.92 -2.98
CA PRO A 55 -20.38 1.83 -1.77
C PRO A 55 -18.93 2.29 -1.99
N GLU A 56 -18.43 2.27 -3.22
CA GLU A 56 -17.11 2.75 -3.64
C GLU A 56 -16.95 4.27 -3.53
N TYR A 57 -18.05 5.02 -3.43
CA TYR A 57 -17.98 6.48 -3.27
C TYR A 57 -17.37 6.88 -1.92
N LEU A 58 -17.52 6.04 -0.89
CA LEU A 58 -16.95 6.31 0.43
C LEU A 58 -15.41 6.28 0.43
N PRO A 59 -14.72 5.23 -0.04
CA PRO A 59 -13.27 5.26 -0.16
C PRO A 59 -12.80 6.37 -1.11
N LEU A 60 -13.52 6.66 -2.20
CA LEU A 60 -13.18 7.79 -3.08
C LEU A 60 -13.25 9.14 -2.34
N ALA A 61 -14.32 9.41 -1.61
CA ALA A 61 -14.47 10.65 -0.84
C ALA A 61 -13.40 10.82 0.25
N LEU A 62 -12.90 9.71 0.80
CA LEU A 62 -11.87 9.70 1.83
C LEU A 62 -10.43 9.60 1.27
N TYR A 63 -10.26 9.38 -0.03
CA TYR A 63 -8.94 9.22 -0.65
C TYR A 63 -8.08 10.49 -0.45
N GLY A 64 -6.83 10.30 -0.03
CA GLY A 64 -5.91 11.40 0.31
C GLY A 64 -6.25 12.16 1.60
N ARG A 65 -7.33 11.80 2.31
CA ARG A 65 -7.83 12.49 3.53
C ARG A 65 -7.73 11.63 4.80
N VAL A 66 -7.24 10.39 4.65
CA VAL A 66 -6.99 9.44 5.72
C VAL A 66 -5.49 9.18 5.80
N GLN A 67 -4.96 9.14 7.01
CA GLN A 67 -3.58 8.76 7.27
C GLN A 67 -3.54 7.53 8.17
N PHE A 68 -2.60 6.64 7.85
CA PHE A 68 -2.32 5.43 8.62
C PHE A 68 -0.96 5.61 9.33
N PRO A 69 -0.94 5.92 10.64
CA PRO A 69 0.30 6.06 11.39
C PRO A 69 1.22 4.85 11.21
N ALA A 70 2.53 5.08 11.07
CA ALA A 70 3.50 4.00 10.83
C ALA A 70 3.40 2.88 11.88
N LYS A 71 3.15 3.25 13.15
CA LYS A 71 2.98 2.32 14.26
C LYS A 71 1.77 1.39 14.16
N THR A 72 0.76 1.72 13.36
CA THR A 72 -0.48 0.94 13.24
C THR A 72 -0.58 0.16 11.92
N LYS A 73 0.32 0.41 10.96
CA LYS A 73 0.38 -0.35 9.70
C LYS A 73 0.56 -1.86 9.90
N PRO A 74 1.38 -2.36 10.86
CA PRO A 74 1.50 -3.79 11.11
C PRO A 74 0.17 -4.43 11.54
N GLU A 75 -0.62 -3.75 12.34
CA GLU A 75 -1.95 -4.19 12.77
C GLU A 75 -2.92 -4.24 11.59
N TRP A 76 -2.92 -3.22 10.73
CA TRP A 76 -3.72 -3.22 9.49
C TRP A 76 -3.37 -4.41 8.59
N ASN A 77 -2.07 -4.68 8.39
CA ASN A 77 -1.61 -5.86 7.65
C ASN A 77 -2.09 -7.17 8.29
N LYS A 78 -2.02 -7.27 9.62
CA LYS A 78 -2.48 -8.45 10.37
C LYS A 78 -3.98 -8.67 10.25
N TRP A 79 -4.79 -7.61 10.36
CA TRP A 79 -6.25 -7.67 10.22
C TRP A 79 -6.66 -8.11 8.82
N LEU A 80 -6.05 -7.52 7.80
CA LEU A 80 -6.35 -7.82 6.40
C LEU A 80 -5.92 -9.24 6.01
N SER A 81 -4.67 -9.62 6.31
CA SER A 81 -4.16 -10.97 6.02
C SER A 81 -4.83 -12.07 6.85
N GLY A 82 -5.19 -11.76 8.09
CA GLY A 82 -5.92 -12.66 8.98
C GLY A 82 -7.41 -12.80 8.65
N GLY A 83 -7.94 -11.97 7.76
CA GLY A 83 -9.37 -11.97 7.42
C GLY A 83 -10.28 -11.49 8.56
N VAL A 84 -9.73 -10.73 9.51
CA VAL A 84 -10.40 -10.29 10.74
C VAL A 84 -10.49 -8.77 10.77
N GLN A 85 -11.70 -8.24 10.98
CA GLN A 85 -11.95 -6.82 11.10
C GLN A 85 -11.58 -6.31 12.50
N PRO A 86 -10.94 -5.13 12.63
CA PRO A 86 -10.73 -4.49 13.91
C PRO A 86 -12.04 -4.13 14.59
N SER A 87 -12.06 -4.13 15.92
CA SER A 87 -13.13 -3.48 16.67
C SER A 87 -13.10 -1.96 16.47
N TRP A 88 -14.19 -1.27 16.82
CA TRP A 88 -14.25 0.20 16.74
C TRP A 88 -13.14 0.88 17.56
N ASP A 89 -12.83 0.37 18.75
CA ASP A 89 -11.79 0.93 19.62
C ASP A 89 -10.37 0.75 19.06
N GLU A 90 -10.11 -0.38 18.39
CA GLU A 90 -8.85 -0.62 17.66
C GLU A 90 -8.77 0.24 16.40
N PHE A 91 -9.89 0.39 15.69
CA PHE A 91 -9.98 1.18 14.48
C PHE A 91 -9.72 2.66 14.75
N LYS A 92 -10.43 3.28 15.71
CA LYS A 92 -10.36 4.73 15.96
C LYS A 92 -8.96 5.24 16.36
N VAL A 93 -8.11 4.35 16.90
CA VAL A 93 -6.71 4.68 17.27
C VAL A 93 -5.70 4.31 16.19
N SER A 94 -6.12 3.61 15.14
CA SER A 94 -5.26 3.14 14.06
C SER A 94 -5.32 3.97 12.79
N VAL A 95 -6.25 4.92 12.69
CA VAL A 95 -6.39 5.88 11.58
C VAL A 95 -6.48 7.30 12.09
N ALA A 96 -6.00 8.24 11.29
CA ALA A 96 -6.19 9.67 11.50
C ALA A 96 -6.94 10.28 10.32
N PHE A 97 -7.95 11.09 10.61
CA PHE A 97 -8.73 11.83 9.62
C PHE A 97 -8.36 13.30 9.66
N ASN A 98 -8.35 13.94 8.49
CA ASN A 98 -8.24 15.39 8.41
C ASN A 98 -9.45 16.07 9.09
N ASN A 99 -9.20 17.19 9.76
CA ASN A 99 -10.24 17.91 10.53
C ASN A 99 -11.43 18.35 9.66
N ALA A 100 -11.17 18.72 8.40
CA ALA A 100 -12.21 19.12 7.45
C ALA A 100 -13.16 17.96 7.08
N ASP A 101 -12.75 16.71 7.31
CA ASP A 101 -13.45 15.51 6.88
C ASP A 101 -14.20 14.81 8.02
N LEU A 102 -14.02 15.29 9.26
CA LEU A 102 -14.76 14.85 10.43
C LEU A 102 -16.30 14.89 10.25
N PRO A 103 -16.92 15.86 9.52
CA PRO A 103 -18.35 15.81 9.26
C PRO A 103 -18.78 14.56 8.49
N LEU A 104 -18.05 14.19 7.44
CA LEU A 104 -18.33 12.98 6.65
C LEU A 104 -18.13 11.73 7.50
N VAL A 105 -17.00 11.65 8.21
CA VAL A 105 -16.67 10.51 9.09
C VAL A 105 -17.76 10.30 10.15
N LYS A 106 -18.24 11.37 10.79
CA LYS A 106 -19.32 11.30 11.78
C LYS A 106 -20.64 10.84 11.17
N ALA A 107 -20.97 11.36 9.98
CA ALA A 107 -22.21 11.01 9.30
C ALA A 107 -22.23 9.54 8.86
N VAL A 108 -21.15 9.05 8.26
CA VAL A 108 -20.99 7.64 7.89
C VAL A 108 -21.03 6.76 9.13
N ARG A 109 -20.30 7.13 10.20
CA ARG A 109 -20.31 6.37 11.46
C ARG A 109 -21.70 6.24 12.05
N ALA A 110 -22.51 7.31 11.99
CA ALA A 110 -23.88 7.28 12.51
C ALA A 110 -24.78 6.29 11.75
N GLN A 111 -24.48 6.00 10.48
CA GLN A 111 -25.16 4.99 9.68
C GLN A 111 -24.55 3.59 9.88
N SER A 112 -23.23 3.47 9.78
CA SER A 112 -22.51 2.20 9.88
C SER A 112 -21.03 2.41 10.21
N GLU A 113 -20.61 1.97 11.39
CA GLU A 113 -19.19 1.89 11.76
C GLU A 113 -18.44 0.92 10.82
N ASP A 114 -19.11 -0.13 10.38
CA ASP A 114 -18.55 -1.15 9.51
C ASP A 114 -18.19 -0.62 8.12
N GLN A 115 -19.04 0.21 7.51
CA GLN A 115 -18.75 0.82 6.21
C GLN A 115 -17.52 1.74 6.28
N LEU A 116 -17.38 2.50 7.37
CA LEU A 116 -16.21 3.36 7.57
C LEU A 116 -14.92 2.55 7.73
N ILE A 117 -14.98 1.47 8.52
CA ILE A 117 -13.84 0.56 8.72
C ILE A 117 -13.44 -0.10 7.39
N GLU A 118 -14.42 -0.59 6.62
CA GLU A 118 -14.23 -1.20 5.31
C GLU A 118 -13.59 -0.24 4.30
N ALA A 119 -14.11 0.98 4.19
CA ALA A 119 -13.55 2.00 3.29
C ALA A 119 -12.10 2.34 3.64
N CYS A 120 -11.75 2.43 4.93
CA CYS A 120 -10.37 2.63 5.35
C CYS A 120 -9.50 1.40 5.02
N ALA A 121 -10.04 0.19 5.11
CA ALA A 121 -9.33 -1.03 4.71
C ALA A 121 -9.01 -1.06 3.21
N VAL A 122 -9.94 -0.59 2.38
CA VAL A 122 -9.76 -0.38 0.94
C VAL A 122 -8.65 0.64 0.69
N LEU A 123 -8.73 1.82 1.33
CA LEU A 123 -7.71 2.87 1.20
C LEU A 123 -6.31 2.40 1.62
N PHE A 124 -6.21 1.66 2.72
CA PHE A 124 -4.94 1.12 3.19
C PHE A 124 -4.28 0.22 2.13
N GLN A 125 -5.07 -0.64 1.47
CA GLN A 125 -4.57 -1.52 0.41
C GLN A 125 -4.26 -0.79 -0.89
N LEU A 126 -4.97 0.30 -1.21
CA LEU A 126 -4.65 1.14 -2.36
C LEU A 126 -3.30 1.86 -2.20
N ASP A 127 -3.04 2.41 -1.00
CA ASP A 127 -1.80 3.15 -0.72
C ASP A 127 -0.62 2.24 -0.35
N ASN A 128 -0.89 1.04 0.14
CA ASN A 128 0.11 0.05 0.53
C ASN A 128 -0.34 -1.32 -0.01
N PRO A 129 -0.24 -1.56 -1.33
CA PRO A 129 -0.60 -2.85 -1.90
C PRO A 129 0.22 -3.92 -1.18
N LEU A 130 -0.47 -4.91 -0.61
CA LEU A 130 0.19 -6.09 -0.07
C LEU A 130 1.11 -6.63 -1.17
N PRO A 131 2.36 -7.05 -0.84
CA PRO A 131 3.23 -7.65 -1.83
C PRO A 131 2.46 -8.80 -2.47
N ARG A 132 2.08 -8.63 -3.74
CA ARG A 132 1.43 -9.68 -4.52
C ARG A 132 2.39 -10.85 -4.48
N GLY A 133 2.03 -11.94 -3.79
CA GLY A 133 2.78 -13.19 -3.86
C GLY A 133 3.07 -13.47 -5.33
N GLY A 134 4.35 -13.54 -5.67
CA GLY A 134 4.83 -13.44 -7.05
C GLY A 134 4.01 -14.32 -7.99
N ARG A 135 3.21 -13.67 -8.84
CA ARG A 135 2.95 -14.25 -10.15
C ARG A 135 4.31 -14.22 -10.83
N ARG A 136 4.98 -15.38 -10.86
CA ARG A 136 5.97 -15.66 -11.89
C ARG A 136 5.27 -15.32 -13.20
N ALA A 137 5.74 -14.27 -13.85
CA ALA A 137 5.52 -14.08 -15.26
C ALA A 137 6.24 -15.26 -15.93
N ASP A 138 5.49 -16.32 -16.17
CA ASP A 138 5.67 -17.07 -17.42
C ASP A 138 5.42 -16.06 -18.56
N ASP A 139 6.22 -16.19 -19.61
CA ASP A 139 6.35 -15.30 -20.78
C ASP A 139 7.42 -14.20 -20.66
N ASP A 140 8.69 -14.62 -20.73
CA ASP A 140 9.60 -14.01 -21.71
C ASP A 140 10.53 -15.11 -22.27
N TYR A 141 10.20 -15.59 -23.48
CA TYR A 141 11.15 -16.24 -24.36
C TYR A 141 11.95 -15.13 -25.06
N GLU A 142 13.28 -15.28 -25.14
CA GLU A 142 14.31 -14.57 -25.96
C GLU A 142 15.49 -14.19 -25.03
N LEU A 143 16.74 -14.67 -25.13
CA LEU A 143 17.51 -15.42 -26.12
C LEU A 143 18.55 -16.25 -25.35
N ARG A 144 18.64 -17.54 -25.67
CA ARG A 144 19.74 -18.41 -25.24
C ARG A 144 20.83 -18.28 -26.29
N ASP A 145 21.87 -17.51 -26.00
CA ASP A 145 23.14 -17.62 -26.73
C ASP A 145 23.89 -18.79 -26.09
N ASP A 146 23.77 -19.94 -26.73
CA ASP A 146 24.55 -21.14 -26.45
C ASP A 146 25.94 -20.95 -27.09
N GLU A 147 26.94 -20.53 -26.31
CA GLU A 147 28.37 -20.75 -26.60
C GLU A 147 29.10 -21.14 -25.31
N ASP A 148 28.86 -22.39 -24.88
CA ASP A 148 29.81 -23.16 -24.07
C ASP A 148 30.42 -24.22 -24.99
N GLU A 149 31.67 -24.01 -25.44
CA GLU A 149 32.52 -25.08 -25.99
C GLU A 149 33.89 -25.01 -25.28
N ASP A 150 33.95 -25.86 -24.25
CA ASP A 150 35.06 -26.68 -23.73
C ASP A 150 36.54 -26.23 -23.79
N GLY A 151 37.22 -26.49 -22.68
CA GLY A 151 38.68 -26.36 -22.58
C GLY A 151 39.20 -26.58 -21.18
N GLU A 152 38.98 -27.79 -20.64
CA GLU A 152 39.76 -28.30 -19.50
C GLU A 152 41.25 -28.40 -19.90
N ASP A 153 42.16 -27.86 -19.09
CA ASP A 153 43.29 -28.63 -18.52
C ASP A 153 44.28 -27.75 -17.75
N ALA A 154 44.97 -28.43 -16.83
CA ALA A 154 45.74 -27.90 -15.72
C ALA A 154 47.17 -27.41 -16.06
N ASP A 155 47.83 -26.95 -14.98
CA ASP A 155 49.28 -26.87 -14.73
C ASP A 155 50.18 -25.90 -15.52
N ALA A 156 50.70 -24.90 -14.81
CA ALA A 156 52.13 -24.56 -14.82
C ALA A 156 52.49 -23.57 -13.70
N ASP A 157 53.45 -23.98 -12.88
CA ASP A 157 54.17 -23.19 -11.88
C ASP A 157 54.84 -21.93 -12.48
N TYR A 158 54.76 -20.78 -11.78
CA TYR A 158 55.86 -19.81 -11.80
C TYR A 158 55.94 -19.00 -10.49
N ASN A 159 57.09 -19.18 -9.82
CA ASN A 159 57.60 -18.41 -8.69
C ASN A 159 57.61 -16.89 -8.93
N GLY A 160 57.35 -16.12 -7.87
CA GLY A 160 57.53 -14.66 -7.87
C GLY A 160 57.49 -14.07 -6.46
N ASP A 161 58.61 -14.21 -5.76
CA ASP A 161 59.01 -13.57 -4.50
C ASP A 161 58.83 -12.03 -4.53
N GLY A 162 58.43 -11.43 -3.40
CA GLY A 162 58.40 -9.98 -3.23
C GLY A 162 57.63 -9.48 -2.00
N ASP A 163 58.31 -9.46 -0.85
CA ASP A 163 57.99 -8.64 0.35
C ASP A 163 57.62 -7.19 0.01
N ASP A 164 56.62 -6.62 0.70
CA ASP A 164 56.70 -5.23 1.19
C ASP A 164 55.76 -5.02 2.39
N ASP A 165 56.39 -4.78 3.54
CA ASP A 165 55.81 -4.30 4.78
C ASP A 165 55.17 -2.91 4.60
N GLY A 166 53.91 -2.77 5.04
CA GLY A 166 53.16 -1.52 5.00
C GLY A 166 52.34 -1.27 6.26
N ASP A 167 53.05 -1.14 7.39
CA ASP A 167 52.60 -0.60 8.67
C ASP A 167 51.84 0.74 8.51
N GLN A 168 50.62 0.84 9.08
CA GLN A 168 50.21 1.99 9.91
C GLN A 168 48.76 1.88 10.41
N ASP A 169 48.66 1.55 11.69
CA ASP A 169 47.55 1.91 12.58
C ASP A 169 47.37 3.45 12.62
N MET A 170 46.18 3.94 12.31
CA MET A 170 45.74 5.29 12.64
C MET A 170 44.36 5.24 13.30
N TYR A 171 44.42 4.98 14.61
CA TYR A 171 43.62 5.51 15.70
C TYR A 171 42.21 6.08 15.43
N ASP A 172 41.27 5.42 16.12
CA ASP A 172 40.26 5.96 17.04
C ASP A 172 39.30 7.07 16.58
N GLU A 173 38.06 6.63 16.41
CA GLU A 173 36.96 6.96 17.33
C GLU A 173 37.05 8.32 18.04
N VAL A 174 36.26 9.28 17.56
CA VAL A 174 35.75 10.35 18.45
C VAL A 174 34.26 10.53 18.20
N ARG A 175 33.47 9.96 19.11
CA ARG A 175 32.16 10.48 19.50
C ARG A 175 32.38 11.71 20.38
N PHE A 176 31.65 12.80 20.11
CA PHE A 176 30.61 13.40 20.97
C PHE A 176 29.99 14.59 20.23
#